data_AF-A0A936JL01-F1
#
_entry.id   AF-A0A936JL01-F1
#
_cell.length_a   1.000
_cell.length_b   1.000
_cell.length_c   1.000
_cell.angle_alpha   90.00
_cell.angle_beta   90.00
_cell.angle_gamma   90.00
#
_symmetry.space_group_name_H-M   'P 1'
#
loop_
_entity.id
_entity.type
_entity.pdbx_description
1 polymer ?
#
loop_
_entity_poly.entity_id
_entity_poly.type
_entity_poly.pdbx_seq_one_letter_code
_entity_poly.pdbx_strand_id
1 'polypeptide(L)'
;MKHPRVQQRKQLYFNKLWHSDDWMQENIPSVEEFDYKCFDLQKFTDSHPALMDERIENSREWTQYFDPNRLVPKPLRHKILDSIERITGRRIGEYKNFIEL
;
A
#
# COMPACT_ATOMS: atom_id res chain seq x y z
N MET A 1 -1.34 5.21 -12.61
CA MET A 1 -1.65 4.29 -11.46
C MET A 1 -3.12 3.83 -11.58
N LYS A 2 -3.56 2.68 -11.05
CA LYS A 2 -4.95 2.18 -11.30
C LYS A 2 -5.94 2.82 -10.33
N HIS A 3 -7.14 3.14 -10.81
CA HIS A 3 -8.22 3.70 -9.99
C HIS A 3 -8.60 2.75 -8.83
N PRO A 4 -8.87 3.26 -7.60
CA PRO A 4 -9.24 2.48 -6.42
C PRO A 4 -10.35 1.45 -6.67
N ARG A 5 -11.46 1.85 -7.32
CA ARG A 5 -12.54 0.95 -7.78
C ARG A 5 -12.06 -0.27 -8.58
N VAL A 6 -11.12 -0.08 -9.50
CA VAL A 6 -10.58 -1.16 -10.33
C VAL A 6 -9.74 -2.12 -9.48
N GLN A 7 -9.01 -1.61 -8.49
CA GLN A 7 -8.24 -2.45 -7.57
C GLN A 7 -9.15 -3.24 -6.64
N GLN A 8 -10.19 -2.62 -6.09
CA GLN A 8 -11.19 -3.30 -5.25
C GLN A 8 -11.83 -4.47 -5.99
N ARG A 9 -12.27 -4.25 -7.23
CA ARG A 9 -12.82 -5.32 -8.08
C ARG A 9 -11.82 -6.44 -8.32
N LYS A 10 -10.54 -6.12 -8.51
CA LYS A 10 -9.48 -7.12 -8.69
C LYS A 10 -9.22 -7.92 -7.43
N GLN A 11 -9.19 -7.27 -6.27
CA GLN A 11 -9.06 -7.94 -4.98
C GLN A 11 -10.21 -8.92 -4.76
N LEU A 12 -11.46 -8.47 -4.98
CA LEU A 12 -12.63 -9.33 -4.89
C LEU A 12 -12.54 -10.53 -5.84
N TYR A 13 -12.23 -10.28 -7.10
CA TYR A 13 -12.10 -11.35 -8.10
C TYR A 13 -11.01 -12.36 -7.71
N PHE A 14 -9.86 -11.88 -7.23
CA PHE A 14 -8.76 -12.76 -6.83
C PHE A 14 -9.14 -13.67 -5.65
N ASN A 15 -9.82 -13.14 -4.64
CA ASN A 15 -10.24 -13.95 -3.48
C ASN A 15 -11.31 -14.99 -3.85
N LYS A 16 -12.23 -14.68 -4.79
CA LYS A 16 -13.23 -15.64 -5.28
C LYS A 16 -12.64 -16.88 -5.94
N LEU A 17 -11.40 -16.82 -6.40
CA LEU A 17 -10.74 -17.98 -7.00
C LEU A 17 -10.42 -19.07 -5.97
N TRP A 18 -10.38 -18.74 -4.68
CA TRP A 18 -9.87 -19.64 -3.63
C TRP A 18 -10.74 -19.68 -2.36
N HIS A 19 -11.77 -18.82 -2.24
CA HIS A 19 -12.66 -18.74 -1.09
C HIS A 19 -14.14 -18.85 -1.49
N SER A 20 -14.97 -19.41 -0.59
CA SER A 20 -16.42 -19.49 -0.76
C SER A 20 -17.09 -18.11 -0.63
N ASP A 21 -18.30 -17.97 -1.17
CA ASP A 21 -19.05 -16.71 -1.09
C ASP A 21 -19.36 -16.29 0.36
N ASP A 22 -19.60 -17.24 1.26
CA ASP A 22 -19.82 -16.96 2.69
C ASP A 22 -18.55 -16.37 3.34
N TRP A 23 -17.40 -16.98 3.08
CA TRP A 23 -16.11 -16.48 3.58
C TRP A 23 -15.83 -15.08 3.04
N MET A 24 -16.13 -14.83 1.77
CA MET A 24 -15.97 -13.53 1.12
C MET A 24 -16.79 -12.44 1.81
N GLN A 25 -18.05 -12.72 2.18
CA GLN A 25 -18.92 -11.75 2.85
C GLN A 25 -18.43 -11.40 4.26
N GLU A 26 -17.89 -12.37 4.98
CA GLU A 26 -17.39 -12.17 6.35
C GLU A 26 -16.03 -11.46 6.38
N ASN A 27 -15.13 -11.76 5.43
CA ASN A 27 -13.72 -11.36 5.50
C ASN A 27 -13.38 -10.17 4.61
N ILE A 28 -14.19 -9.87 3.59
CA ILE A 28 -13.90 -8.77 2.67
C ILE A 28 -14.97 -7.68 2.80
N PRO A 29 -14.57 -6.45 3.16
CA PRO A 29 -15.50 -5.33 3.24
C PRO A 29 -16.21 -5.10 1.91
N SER A 30 -17.54 -4.97 1.96
CA SER A 30 -18.36 -4.55 0.81
C SER A 30 -18.23 -3.04 0.58
N VAL A 31 -17.05 -2.63 0.11
CA VAL A 31 -16.72 -1.24 -0.22
C VAL A 31 -16.53 -1.08 -1.72
N GLU A 32 -16.87 0.11 -2.23
CA GLU A 32 -16.76 0.42 -3.66
C GLU A 32 -15.31 0.70 -4.09
N GLU A 33 -14.52 1.28 -3.17
CA GLU A 33 -13.16 1.72 -3.42
C GLU A 33 -12.16 1.04 -2.50
N PHE A 34 -10.96 0.81 -3.02
CA PHE A 34 -9.86 0.25 -2.24
C PHE A 34 -9.38 1.25 -1.19
N ASP A 35 -9.22 0.79 0.05
CA ASP A 35 -8.81 1.63 1.17
C ASP A 35 -7.27 1.69 1.29
N TYR A 36 -6.71 2.88 1.06
CA TYR A 36 -5.25 3.13 1.07
C TYR A 36 -4.68 3.47 2.45
N LYS A 37 -5.31 3.02 3.53
CA LYS A 37 -4.81 3.22 4.89
C LYS A 37 -3.44 2.58 5.08
N CYS A 38 -2.47 3.38 5.51
CA CYS A 38 -1.15 2.92 5.89
C CYS A 38 -0.73 3.45 7.27
N PHE A 39 0.29 2.83 7.85
CA PHE A 39 0.87 3.26 9.12
C PHE A 39 1.90 4.39 8.96
N ASP A 40 2.47 4.51 7.76
CA ASP A 40 3.56 5.41 7.44
C ASP A 40 3.51 5.76 5.96
N LEU A 41 3.89 7.00 5.62
CA LEU A 41 3.93 7.48 4.26
C LEU A 41 5.08 8.47 4.11
N GLN A 42 5.91 8.26 3.10
CA GLN A 42 7.02 9.16 2.77
C GLN A 42 6.81 9.76 1.39
N LYS A 43 7.08 11.06 1.26
CA LYS A 43 7.10 11.72 -0.05
C LYS A 43 8.31 11.25 -0.84
N PHE A 44 8.06 10.77 -2.05
CA PHE A 44 9.11 10.49 -3.01
C PHE A 44 9.64 11.82 -3.58
N THR A 45 10.95 12.04 -3.48
CA THR A 45 11.60 13.31 -3.87
C THR A 45 12.39 13.21 -5.17
N ASP A 46 12.69 12.01 -5.63
CA ASP A 46 13.46 11.80 -6.84
C ASP A 46 12.58 11.91 -8.10
N SER A 47 13.23 11.89 -9.26
CA SER A 47 12.54 11.98 -10.55
C SER A 47 12.15 10.59 -11.06
N HIS A 48 10.91 10.47 -11.53
CA HIS A 48 10.47 9.27 -12.23
C HIS A 48 11.07 9.25 -13.66
N PRO A 49 11.29 8.07 -14.26
CA PRO A 49 11.64 7.96 -15.67
C PRO A 49 10.55 8.56 -16.56
N ALA A 50 10.93 9.22 -17.66
CA ALA A 50 10.00 9.93 -18.57
C ALA A 50 8.83 9.07 -19.08
N LEU A 51 9.03 7.76 -19.25
CA LEU A 51 7.97 6.82 -19.66
C LEU A 51 6.82 6.70 -18.64
N MET A 52 7.03 7.15 -17.38
CA MET A 52 6.01 7.12 -16.34
C MET A 52 5.12 8.37 -16.33
N ASP A 53 5.51 9.46 -16.99
CA ASP A 53 4.81 10.75 -16.92
C ASP A 53 3.35 10.63 -17.39
N GLU A 54 3.13 9.95 -18.52
CA GLU A 54 1.78 9.68 -19.05
C GLU A 54 0.91 8.94 -18.03
N ARG A 55 1.48 7.96 -17.34
CA ARG A 55 0.75 7.16 -16.34
C ARG A 55 0.46 7.93 -15.07
N ILE A 56 1.32 8.88 -14.70
CA ILE A 56 1.15 9.76 -13.55
C ILE A 56 0.01 10.73 -13.85
N GLU A 57 0.05 11.37 -15.02
CA GLU A 57 -0.98 12.32 -15.47
C GLU A 57 -2.36 11.66 -15.49
N ASN A 58 -2.47 10.48 -16.11
CA ASN A 58 -3.72 9.70 -16.17
C ASN A 58 -4.25 9.26 -14.79
N SER A 59 -3.42 9.24 -13.74
CA SER A 59 -3.90 8.95 -12.38
C SER A 59 -4.29 10.16 -11.56
N ARG A 60 -4.04 11.39 -12.02
CA ARG A 60 -4.32 12.61 -11.26
C ARG A 60 -5.78 12.74 -10.83
N GLU A 61 -6.69 12.28 -11.69
CA GLU A 61 -8.13 12.35 -11.50
C GLU A 61 -8.60 11.76 -10.16
N TRP A 62 -7.99 10.68 -9.70
CA TRP A 62 -8.38 10.04 -8.43
C TRP A 62 -7.39 10.34 -7.31
N THR A 63 -6.11 10.57 -7.62
CA THR A 63 -5.10 10.89 -6.60
C THR A 63 -5.36 12.25 -5.93
N GLN A 64 -6.08 13.17 -6.58
CA GLN A 64 -6.48 14.44 -5.96
C GLN A 64 -7.33 14.29 -4.70
N TYR A 65 -8.05 13.16 -4.58
CA TYR A 65 -8.89 12.85 -3.40
C TYR A 65 -8.12 12.12 -2.31
N PHE A 66 -6.85 11.77 -2.54
CA PHE A 66 -6.01 11.09 -1.57
C PHE A 66 -5.45 12.07 -0.53
N ASP A 67 -5.78 11.85 0.74
CA ASP A 67 -5.22 12.61 1.85
C ASP A 67 -4.01 11.88 2.48
N PRO A 68 -2.78 12.41 2.33
CA PRO A 68 -1.58 11.79 2.88
C PRO A 68 -1.52 11.81 4.42
N ASN A 69 -2.35 12.61 5.09
CA ASN A 69 -2.37 12.70 6.55
C ASN A 69 -3.30 11.68 7.20
N ARG A 70 -4.08 10.94 6.41
CA ARG A 70 -5.02 9.92 6.89
C ARG A 70 -4.31 8.60 7.22
N LEU A 71 -3.43 8.64 8.21
CA LEU A 71 -2.66 7.48 8.67
C LEU A 71 -3.35 6.74 9.82
N VAL A 72 -3.21 5.42 9.83
CA VAL A 72 -3.69 4.57 10.94
C VAL A 72 -2.59 4.50 12.01
N PRO A 73 -2.93 4.48 13.31
CA PRO A 73 -1.94 4.35 14.37
C PRO A 73 -1.10 3.07 14.21
N LYS A 74 0.21 3.24 14.06
CA LYS A 74 1.18 2.14 13.99
C LYS A 74 1.22 1.37 15.32
N PRO A 75 1.09 0.03 15.34
CA PRO A 75 1.22 -0.76 16.56
C PRO A 75 2.63 -0.65 17.19
N LEU A 76 2.72 -0.77 18.51
CA LEU A 76 3.98 -0.58 19.27
C LEU A 76 5.13 -1.44 18.76
N ARG A 77 4.86 -2.73 18.44
CA ARG A 77 5.89 -3.64 17.91
C ARG A 77 6.57 -3.09 16.65
N HIS A 78 5.80 -2.47 15.75
CA HIS A 78 6.34 -1.91 14.51
C HIS A 78 7.15 -0.64 14.80
N LYS A 79 6.68 0.21 15.72
CA LYS A 79 7.44 1.39 16.16
C LYS A 79 8.82 1.02 16.74
N ILE A 80 8.88 -0.07 17.52
CA ILE A 80 10.13 -0.57 18.10
C ILE A 80 11.07 -1.07 17.00
N LEU A 81 10.56 -1.93 16.11
CA LEU A 81 11.36 -2.48 15.00
C LEU A 81 11.91 -1.38 14.09
N ASP A 82 11.06 -0.42 13.69
CA ASP A 82 11.47 0.70 12.84
C ASP A 82 12.50 1.61 13.55
N SER A 83 12.38 1.77 14.87
CA SER A 83 13.37 2.53 15.66
C SER A 83 14.73 1.84 15.70
N ILE A 84 14.74 0.51 15.88
CA ILE A 84 15.98 -0.28 15.87
C ILE A 84 16.61 -0.26 14.46
N GLU A 85 15.80 -0.43 13.43
CA GLU A 85 16.25 -0.39 12.03
C GLU A 85 16.88 0.97 11.70
N ARG A 86 16.26 2.08 12.12
CA ARG A 86 16.80 3.43 11.88
C ARG A 86 18.15 3.67 12.57
N ILE A 87 18.40 3.04 13.72
CA ILE A 87 19.66 3.18 14.46
C ILE A 87 20.75 2.24 13.93
N THR A 88 20.38 1.00 13.62
CA THR A 88 21.34 -0.08 13.32
C THR A 88 21.52 -0.35 11.83
N GLY A 89 20.64 0.19 10.98
CA GLY A 89 20.56 -0.16 9.55
C GLY A 89 20.09 -1.59 9.28
N ARG A 90 19.67 -2.33 10.32
CA ARG A 90 19.30 -3.75 10.23
C ARG A 90 17.91 -3.99 10.79
N ARG A 91 17.07 -4.66 10.00
CA ARG A 91 15.75 -5.09 10.42
C ARG A 91 15.84 -6.48 11.06
N ILE A 92 15.58 -6.53 12.37
CA ILE A 92 15.67 -7.78 13.14
C ILE A 92 14.65 -8.79 12.61
N GLY A 93 15.14 -9.97 12.21
CA GLY A 93 14.30 -11.09 11.76
C GLY A 93 14.02 -11.12 10.25
N GLU A 94 14.53 -10.17 9.47
CA GLU A 94 14.40 -10.20 8.01
C GLU A 94 15.61 -10.83 7.33
N TYR A 95 15.34 -11.69 6.34
CA TYR A 95 16.36 -12.26 5.47
C TYR A 95 16.63 -11.30 4.30
N LYS A 96 17.86 -10.77 4.20
CA LYS A 96 18.31 -9.93 3.07
C LYS A 96 19.31 -10.70 2.20
N ASN A 97 18.96 -10.91 0.93
CA ASN A 97 19.85 -11.45 -0.10
C ASN A 97 19.95 -10.49 -1.30
N PHE A 98 20.20 -9.21 -1.00
CA PHE A 98 20.46 -8.16 -1.97
C PHE A 98 21.36 -7.09 -1.34
N ILE A 99 22.05 -6.34 -2.17
CA ILE A 99 22.89 -5.21 -1.74
C ILE A 99 22.03 -3.95 -1.88
N GLU A 100 21.85 -3.22 -0.77
CA GLU A 100 21.28 -1.87 -0.81
C GLU A 100 22.36 -0.95 -1.40
N LEU A 101 22.07 -0.36 -2.56
CA LEU A 101 22.91 0.63 -3.25
C LEU A 101 22.53 2.04 -2.82
#